data_AF-U5EAQ6-F1
#
_entry.id   AF-U5EAQ6-F1
#
_cell.length_a   1.000
_cell.length_b   1.000
_cell.length_c   1.000
_cell.angle_alpha   90.00
_cell.angle_beta   90.00
_cell.angle_gamma   90.00
#
_symmetry.space_group_name_H-M   'P 1'
#
loop_
_entity.id
_entity.type
_entity.pdbx_description
1 polymer ?
#
loop_
_entity_poly.entity_id
_entity_poly.type
_entity_poly.pdbx_seq_one_letter_code
_entity_poly.pdbx_strand_id
1 'polypeptide(L)'
;MVKRRYDLTPTTQGPLYPPSEIVDADGNFLVVGFLNETGPDGTVTRRWGRAVVAADTPLPPFGENLPYTVIRELPEELSDEDANIVLHTLPLPLPAHNYPMVFAPDQLPNAAEVVRPSYAFHEVPIPDLRPEDGRKLTAPVTLGQWLQARGTVEVSVTDDERHGEFHFEFSGLIPDSLYTVMSLRSGDLNPTSPTRPGPLGVPNVFITAPDGTATYRATLPNPFPDPTLPDANRIISVVVLWQSYQQNYGGAIGHFGLGADIHAQLKLPTPTFDDLHTHA
;
A
#
# COMPACT_ATOMS: atom_id res chain seq x y z
N MET A 1 4.94 -27.01 13.60
CA MET A 1 4.70 -25.57 13.38
C MET A 1 5.98 -24.83 12.96
N VAL A 2 6.08 -24.43 11.68
CA VAL A 2 7.09 -23.47 11.21
C VAL A 2 6.60 -22.07 11.57
N LYS A 3 7.48 -21.22 12.12
CA LYS A 3 7.17 -19.85 12.53
C LYS A 3 8.30 -18.91 12.10
N ARG A 4 7.93 -17.78 11.51
CA ARG A 4 8.84 -16.73 11.02
C ARG A 4 8.30 -15.37 11.41
N ARG A 5 9.18 -14.42 11.75
CA ARG A 5 8.82 -13.03 12.01
C ARG A 5 9.55 -12.14 11.01
N TYR A 6 8.83 -11.17 10.46
CA TYR A 6 9.34 -10.21 9.48
C TYR A 6 8.98 -8.81 9.94
N ASP A 7 9.91 -7.88 9.75
CA ASP A 7 9.67 -6.45 9.98
C ASP A 7 9.08 -5.81 8.72
N LEU A 8 8.05 -4.99 8.91
CA LEU A 8 7.45 -4.21 7.84
C LEU A 8 8.15 -2.85 7.71
N THR A 9 8.35 -2.42 6.47
CA THR A 9 9.05 -1.16 6.17
C THR A 9 8.03 -0.06 5.87
N PRO A 10 8.18 1.15 6.47
CA PRO A 10 7.42 2.33 6.08
C PRO A 10 7.59 2.66 4.60
N THR A 11 6.47 2.97 3.95
CA THR A 11 6.45 3.29 2.53
C THR A 11 5.32 4.27 2.26
N THR A 12 5.37 4.93 1.10
CA THR A 12 4.23 5.63 0.50
C THR A 12 3.84 4.98 -0.84
N GLN A 13 4.49 3.87 -1.18
CA GLN A 13 4.48 3.26 -2.49
C GLN A 13 3.92 1.84 -2.37
N GLY A 14 2.74 1.56 -2.91
CA GLY A 14 2.30 0.18 -3.12
C GLY A 14 3.07 -0.45 -4.28
N PRO A 15 2.72 -0.12 -5.53
CA PRO A 15 3.41 -0.56 -6.73
C PRO A 15 4.43 0.49 -7.18
N LEU A 16 5.13 0.25 -8.29
CA LEU A 16 6.07 1.25 -8.82
C LEU A 16 5.38 2.39 -9.59
N TYR A 17 4.14 2.21 -10.03
CA TYR A 17 3.38 3.23 -10.74
C TYR A 17 1.93 3.30 -10.21
N PRO A 18 1.45 4.46 -9.76
CA PRO A 18 2.20 5.72 -9.64
C PRO A 18 3.44 5.60 -8.73
N PRO A 19 4.45 6.49 -8.86
CA PRO A 19 5.68 6.41 -8.05
C PRO A 19 5.41 6.38 -6.55
N SER A 20 4.31 7.01 -6.13
CA SER A 20 3.79 7.04 -4.77
C SER A 20 2.27 7.11 -4.79
N GLU A 21 1.65 6.61 -3.73
CA GLU A 21 0.24 6.76 -3.39
C GLU A 21 -0.04 8.06 -2.63
N ILE A 22 0.95 8.95 -2.53
CA ILE A 22 0.88 10.21 -1.80
C ILE A 22 1.57 11.31 -2.61
N VAL A 23 0.94 12.49 -2.66
CA VAL A 23 1.52 13.72 -3.20
C VAL A 23 1.65 14.79 -2.11
N ASP A 24 2.49 15.79 -2.35
CA ASP A 24 2.51 17.04 -1.60
C ASP A 24 1.40 18.00 -2.10
N ALA A 25 1.34 19.20 -1.51
CA ALA A 25 0.36 20.23 -1.87
C ALA A 25 0.52 20.76 -3.31
N ASP A 26 1.71 20.60 -3.91
CA ASP A 26 2.01 21.00 -5.29
C ASP A 26 1.72 19.87 -6.29
N GLY A 27 1.31 18.69 -5.81
CA GLY A 27 1.00 17.53 -6.62
C GLY A 27 2.21 16.66 -6.98
N ASN A 28 3.39 16.92 -6.40
CA ASN A 28 4.55 16.06 -6.61
C ASN A 28 4.45 14.80 -5.76
N PHE A 29 4.88 13.66 -6.31
CA PHE A 29 4.89 12.39 -5.60
C PHE A 29 5.91 12.40 -4.47
N LEU A 30 5.47 12.06 -3.26
CA LEU A 30 6.34 11.84 -2.11
C LEU A 30 6.68 10.36 -2.05
N VAL A 31 7.78 9.95 -2.67
CA VAL A 31 8.19 8.55 -2.73
C VAL A 31 8.99 8.18 -1.50
N VAL A 32 8.57 7.13 -0.80
CA VAL A 32 9.32 6.39 0.22
C VAL A 32 9.21 4.93 -0.18
N GLY A 33 10.23 4.40 -0.84
CA GLY A 33 10.14 3.12 -1.53
C GLY A 33 11.25 2.96 -2.55
N PHE A 34 11.00 2.19 -3.62
CA PHE A 34 11.97 2.07 -4.70
C PHE A 34 11.98 3.32 -5.59
N LEU A 35 13.15 3.90 -5.75
CA LEU A 35 13.48 4.92 -6.74
C LEU A 35 14.00 4.21 -7.99
N ASN A 36 13.36 4.45 -9.14
CA ASN A 36 13.85 3.99 -10.43
C ASN A 36 14.85 5.02 -10.96
N GLU A 37 16.08 4.58 -11.25
CA GLU A 37 17.20 5.44 -11.64
C GLU A 37 17.84 4.91 -12.94
N THR A 38 18.57 5.76 -13.64
CA THR A 38 19.43 5.33 -14.75
C THR A 38 20.72 4.75 -14.18
N GLY A 39 20.93 3.46 -14.39
CA GLY A 39 22.14 2.74 -14.02
C GLY A 39 23.37 3.14 -14.86
N PRO A 40 24.58 2.71 -14.45
CA PRO A 40 25.83 3.05 -15.12
C PRO A 40 25.92 2.62 -16.59
N ASP A 41 25.18 1.58 -16.96
CA ASP A 41 25.11 1.01 -18.31
C ASP A 41 23.89 1.50 -19.11
N GLY A 42 23.15 2.48 -18.59
CA GLY A 42 21.93 3.01 -19.19
C GLY A 42 20.68 2.14 -18.95
N THR A 43 20.78 1.04 -18.20
CA THR A 43 19.61 0.26 -17.78
C THR A 43 18.88 0.91 -16.61
N VAL A 44 17.63 0.52 -16.36
CA VAL A 44 16.89 1.02 -15.19
C VAL A 44 17.28 0.20 -13.97
N THR A 45 17.85 0.87 -12.96
CA THR A 45 18.15 0.28 -11.65
C THR A 45 17.11 0.73 -10.62
N ARG A 46 17.05 0.00 -9.50
CA ARG A 46 16.16 0.33 -8.38
C ARG A 46 16.94 0.38 -7.09
N ARG A 47 16.66 1.39 -6.28
CA ARG A 47 17.21 1.55 -4.93
C ARG A 47 16.11 1.96 -3.96
N TRP A 48 16.10 1.40 -2.76
CA TRP A 48 15.18 1.85 -1.72
C TRP A 48 15.66 3.21 -1.18
N GLY A 49 14.78 4.20 -1.15
CA GLY A 49 15.10 5.57 -0.80
C GLY A 49 13.88 6.45 -0.64
N ARG A 50 14.12 7.76 -0.62
CA ARG A 50 13.08 8.77 -0.43
C ARG A 50 13.32 9.95 -1.35
N ALA A 51 12.28 10.42 -2.03
CA ALA A 51 12.40 11.56 -2.93
C ALA A 51 11.07 12.26 -3.16
N VAL A 52 11.16 13.54 -3.52
CA VAL A 52 10.09 14.26 -4.20
C VAL A 52 10.27 14.02 -5.70
N VAL A 53 9.27 13.41 -6.34
CA VAL A 53 9.26 13.05 -7.76
C VAL A 53 8.21 13.89 -8.48
N ALA A 54 8.56 14.43 -9.63
CA ALA A 54 7.68 15.31 -10.39
C ALA A 54 6.39 14.59 -10.83
N ALA A 55 5.29 15.34 -10.84
CA ALA A 55 3.98 14.84 -11.26
C ALA A 55 3.94 14.33 -12.71
N ASP A 56 4.80 14.88 -13.57
CA ASP A 56 4.95 14.56 -14.99
C ASP A 56 6.04 13.52 -15.29
N THR A 57 6.47 12.76 -14.27
CA THR A 57 7.42 11.67 -14.45
C THR A 57 6.96 10.68 -15.53
N PRO A 58 7.89 10.08 -16.32
CA PRO A 58 7.51 9.17 -17.40
C PRO A 58 6.67 7.99 -16.91
N LEU A 59 5.65 7.63 -17.70
CA LEU A 59 4.76 6.50 -17.44
C LEU A 59 5.01 5.38 -18.48
N PRO A 60 5.60 4.25 -18.07
CA PRO A 60 5.74 3.10 -18.96
C PRO A 60 4.46 2.25 -19.02
N PRO A 61 4.35 1.33 -20.00
CA PRO A 61 3.39 0.24 -19.97
C PRO A 61 3.45 -0.57 -18.66
N PHE A 62 2.35 -1.23 -18.31
CA PHE A 62 2.29 -2.09 -17.13
C PHE A 62 3.35 -3.21 -17.20
N GLY A 63 4.10 -3.39 -16.11
CA GLY A 63 5.21 -4.36 -16.03
C GLY A 63 6.58 -3.83 -16.46
N GLU A 64 6.62 -2.67 -17.11
CA GLU A 64 7.87 -1.98 -17.48
C GLU A 64 8.25 -0.89 -16.47
N ASN A 65 9.48 -0.38 -16.56
CA ASN A 65 9.99 0.65 -15.66
C ASN A 65 10.83 1.67 -16.43
N LEU A 66 10.65 2.94 -16.10
CA LEU A 66 11.50 4.05 -16.52
C LEU A 66 12.09 4.75 -15.29
N PRO A 67 13.21 5.47 -15.42
CA PRO A 67 13.72 6.33 -14.37
C PRO A 67 12.71 7.40 -13.99
N TYR A 68 12.61 7.74 -12.71
CA TYR A 68 11.77 8.82 -12.25
C TYR A 68 12.41 10.19 -12.49
N THR A 69 11.58 11.20 -12.75
CA THR A 69 12.01 12.61 -12.71
C THR A 69 12.08 13.06 -11.25
N VAL A 70 13.21 12.80 -10.58
CA VAL A 70 13.45 13.21 -9.19
C VAL A 70 13.70 14.72 -9.14
N ILE A 71 12.90 15.45 -8.37
CA ILE A 71 13.10 16.88 -8.09
C ILE A 71 14.19 17.05 -7.04
N ARG A 72 14.09 16.29 -5.95
CA ARG A 72 15.09 16.22 -4.89
C ARG A 72 14.95 14.92 -4.10
N GLU A 73 16.07 14.40 -3.62
CA GLU A 73 16.06 13.31 -2.63
C GLU A 73 15.78 13.87 -1.23
N LEU A 74 15.11 13.05 -0.41
CA LEU A 74 14.83 13.34 1.00
C LEU A 74 15.83 12.56 1.86
N PRO A 75 16.43 13.18 2.89
CA PRO A 75 17.37 12.49 3.77
C PRO A 75 16.70 11.39 4.61
N GLU A 76 17.53 10.50 5.17
CA GLU A 76 17.05 9.47 6.11
C GLU A 76 16.50 10.11 7.40
N GLU A 77 17.23 11.07 7.96
CA GLU A 77 16.76 11.96 9.02
C GLU A 77 16.16 13.21 8.40
N LEU A 78 14.84 13.35 8.51
CA LEU A 78 14.13 14.51 7.95
C LEU A 78 14.45 15.79 8.73
N SER A 79 14.59 16.89 7.99
CA SER A 79 14.52 18.23 8.57
C SER A 79 13.12 18.51 9.12
N ASP A 80 12.98 19.52 10.00
CA ASP A 80 11.66 19.95 10.48
C ASP A 80 10.75 20.37 9.31
N GLU A 81 11.30 20.98 8.26
CA GLU A 81 10.55 21.36 7.06
C GLU A 81 10.01 20.12 6.33
N ASP A 82 10.88 19.14 6.05
CA ASP A 82 10.47 17.90 5.36
C ASP A 82 9.51 17.06 6.19
N ALA A 83 9.73 16.99 7.51
CA ALA A 83 8.88 16.25 8.43
C ALA A 83 7.46 16.84 8.51
N ASN A 84 7.30 18.14 8.24
CA ASN A 84 6.03 18.85 8.27
C ASN A 84 5.30 18.92 6.92
N ILE A 85 5.83 18.30 5.86
CA ILE A 85 5.12 18.18 4.58
C ILE A 85 3.78 17.48 4.80
N VAL A 86 2.68 18.16 4.47
CA VAL A 86 1.32 17.64 4.60
C VAL A 86 1.02 16.68 3.45
N LEU A 87 0.52 15.50 3.80
CA LEU A 87 0.23 14.43 2.85
C LEU A 87 -1.15 14.60 2.21
N HIS A 88 -1.19 14.40 0.90
CA HIS A 88 -2.39 14.54 0.08
C HIS A 88 -2.67 13.28 -0.73
N THR A 89 -3.95 13.07 -1.04
CA THR A 89 -4.38 12.01 -1.97
C THR A 89 -3.97 12.33 -3.39
N LEU A 90 -3.90 11.32 -4.26
CA LEU A 90 -3.83 11.55 -5.69
C LEU A 90 -5.20 12.08 -6.19
N PRO A 91 -5.22 12.97 -7.20
CA PRO A 91 -6.45 13.35 -7.88
C PRO A 91 -6.97 12.20 -8.75
N LEU A 92 -8.20 12.32 -9.25
CA LEU A 92 -8.72 11.47 -10.32
C LEU A 92 -8.93 12.27 -11.61
N PRO A 93 -8.52 11.75 -12.77
CA PRO A 93 -7.85 10.44 -12.98
C PRO A 93 -6.45 10.37 -12.35
N LEU A 94 -6.02 9.17 -11.98
CA LEU A 94 -4.74 8.95 -11.28
C LEU A 94 -3.56 9.38 -12.16
N PRO A 95 -2.67 10.27 -11.68
CA PRO A 95 -1.46 10.66 -12.41
C PRO A 95 -0.46 9.51 -12.45
N ALA A 96 0.30 9.39 -13.54
CA ALA A 96 1.36 8.38 -13.72
C ALA A 96 0.95 6.94 -13.36
N HIS A 97 -0.31 6.57 -13.62
CA HIS A 97 -0.86 5.25 -13.30
C HIS A 97 -0.96 4.36 -14.54
N ASN A 98 -0.43 3.15 -14.45
CA ASN A 98 -0.45 2.17 -15.55
C ASN A 98 -1.15 0.85 -15.19
N TYR A 99 -1.84 0.75 -14.05
CA TYR A 99 -2.62 -0.47 -13.80
C TYR A 99 -3.87 -0.48 -14.70
N PRO A 100 -4.15 -1.59 -15.40
CA PRO A 100 -5.29 -1.69 -16.30
C PRO A 100 -6.60 -2.09 -15.59
N MET A 101 -6.62 -2.21 -14.27
CA MET A 101 -7.68 -2.90 -13.54
C MET A 101 -8.63 -1.94 -12.81
N VAL A 102 -9.91 -2.30 -12.78
CA VAL A 102 -10.89 -1.74 -11.82
C VAL A 102 -10.76 -2.48 -10.49
N PHE A 103 -10.65 -1.72 -9.41
CA PHE A 103 -10.30 -2.27 -8.10
C PHE A 103 -11.48 -2.88 -7.36
N ALA A 104 -12.68 -2.29 -7.52
CA ALA A 104 -13.92 -2.78 -6.94
C ALA A 104 -15.02 -2.93 -8.01
N PRO A 105 -14.86 -3.78 -9.03
CA PRO A 105 -15.78 -3.86 -10.17
C PRO A 105 -17.21 -4.22 -9.78
N ASP A 106 -17.42 -4.98 -8.71
CA ASP A 106 -18.76 -5.34 -8.23
C ASP A 106 -19.45 -4.17 -7.49
N GLN A 107 -18.69 -3.18 -7.01
CA GLN A 107 -19.19 -2.07 -6.21
C GLN A 107 -19.23 -0.75 -7.00
N LEU A 108 -18.19 -0.50 -7.80
CA LEU A 108 -18.01 0.71 -8.60
C LEU A 108 -17.35 0.37 -9.95
N PRO A 109 -18.08 -0.26 -10.88
CA PRO A 109 -17.53 -0.67 -12.18
C PRO A 109 -17.03 0.50 -13.04
N ASN A 110 -17.62 1.69 -12.87
CA ASN A 110 -17.30 2.89 -13.66
C ASN A 110 -16.36 3.85 -12.91
N ALA A 111 -15.51 3.35 -12.00
CA ALA A 111 -14.62 4.18 -11.19
C ALA A 111 -13.72 5.12 -12.03
N ALA A 112 -13.37 4.72 -13.26
CA ALA A 112 -12.56 5.51 -14.19
C ALA A 112 -13.27 6.77 -14.72
N GLU A 113 -14.59 6.88 -14.60
CA GLU A 113 -15.36 8.06 -15.03
C GLU A 113 -15.36 9.17 -13.96
N VAL A 114 -14.93 8.87 -12.73
CA VAL A 114 -14.97 9.82 -11.63
C VAL A 114 -13.80 10.79 -11.71
N VAL A 115 -14.11 12.08 -11.57
CA VAL A 115 -13.13 13.17 -11.54
C VAL A 115 -13.20 13.84 -10.18
N ARG A 116 -12.04 14.01 -9.52
CA ARG A 116 -11.95 14.68 -8.22
C ARG A 116 -10.57 15.31 -8.01
N PRO A 117 -10.47 16.40 -7.25
CA PRO A 117 -9.18 16.99 -6.91
C PRO A 117 -8.41 16.12 -5.92
N SER A 118 -7.14 16.48 -5.71
CA SER A 118 -6.36 16.02 -4.56
C SER A 118 -6.90 16.68 -3.28
N TYR A 119 -6.89 15.95 -2.17
CA TYR A 119 -7.26 16.46 -0.85
C TYR A 119 -6.14 16.20 0.15
N ALA A 120 -5.88 17.15 1.05
CA ALA A 120 -5.10 16.85 2.23
C ALA A 120 -5.80 15.73 3.02
N PHE A 121 -5.05 14.78 3.59
CA PHE A 121 -5.64 13.60 4.23
C PHE A 121 -6.71 13.89 5.28
N HIS A 122 -6.53 14.96 6.05
CA HIS A 122 -7.48 15.40 7.08
C HIS A 122 -8.73 16.11 6.53
N GLU A 123 -8.75 16.44 5.24
CA GLU A 123 -9.84 17.13 4.54
C GLU A 123 -10.57 16.23 3.54
N VAL A 124 -10.10 15.00 3.32
CA VAL A 124 -10.72 14.03 2.40
C VAL A 124 -12.21 13.88 2.69
N PRO A 125 -13.11 14.06 1.69
CA PRO A 125 -14.54 13.99 1.94
C PRO A 125 -14.96 12.58 2.35
N ILE A 126 -15.80 12.48 3.37
CA ILE A 126 -16.43 11.22 3.77
C ILE A 126 -17.90 11.32 3.33
N PRO A 127 -18.35 10.51 2.37
CA PRO A 127 -19.75 10.47 1.93
C PRO A 127 -20.72 10.42 3.13
N ASP A 128 -21.77 11.24 3.04
CA ASP A 128 -22.86 11.36 4.02
C ASP A 128 -22.45 11.81 5.44
N LEU A 129 -21.20 12.23 5.65
CA LEU A 129 -20.74 12.76 6.93
C LEU A 129 -21.33 14.15 7.22
N ARG A 130 -21.86 14.34 8.43
CA ARG A 130 -22.29 15.64 8.96
C ARG A 130 -21.35 16.12 10.06
N PRO A 131 -21.31 17.43 10.36
CA PRO A 131 -20.47 17.95 11.44
C PRO A 131 -20.71 17.27 12.80
N GLU A 132 -21.96 16.96 13.13
CA GLU A 132 -22.35 16.31 14.39
C GLU A 132 -21.92 14.83 14.49
N ASP A 133 -21.57 14.18 13.37
CA ASP A 133 -21.12 12.78 13.36
C ASP A 133 -19.67 12.64 13.89
N GLY A 134 -18.94 13.76 14.02
CA GLY A 134 -17.66 13.81 14.74
C GLY A 134 -16.52 13.07 14.05
N ARG A 135 -15.99 13.65 12.96
CA ARG A 135 -14.79 13.14 12.28
C ARG A 135 -13.64 12.94 13.26
N LYS A 136 -12.98 11.77 13.19
CA LYS A 136 -11.83 11.43 14.05
C LYS A 136 -10.55 12.16 13.65
N LEU A 137 -10.17 12.06 12.38
CA LEU A 137 -8.97 12.72 11.86
C LEU A 137 -9.29 14.16 11.45
N THR A 138 -8.88 15.14 12.26
CA THR A 138 -9.11 16.58 11.99
C THR A 138 -7.83 17.39 11.82
N ALA A 139 -6.67 16.82 12.13
CA ALA A 139 -5.37 17.48 12.03
C ALA A 139 -4.59 16.98 10.80
N PRO A 140 -3.74 17.83 10.18
CA PRO A 140 -2.90 17.42 9.07
C PRO A 140 -2.06 16.19 9.40
N VAL A 141 -2.02 15.23 8.46
CA VAL A 141 -1.07 14.10 8.50
C VAL A 141 0.17 14.52 7.75
N THR A 142 1.33 14.41 8.40
CA THR A 142 2.61 14.83 7.81
C THR A 142 3.50 13.65 7.45
N LEU A 143 4.50 13.88 6.60
CA LEU A 143 5.51 12.89 6.25
C LEU A 143 6.25 12.35 7.49
N GLY A 144 6.60 13.23 8.42
CA GLY A 144 7.24 12.85 9.68
C GLY A 144 6.38 11.87 10.49
N GLN A 145 5.08 12.16 10.64
CA GLN A 145 4.13 11.27 11.31
C GLN A 145 3.99 9.94 10.57
N TRP A 146 3.89 9.98 9.25
CA TRP A 146 3.74 8.79 8.42
C TRP A 146 4.88 7.78 8.60
N LEU A 147 6.11 8.28 8.71
CA LEU A 147 7.33 7.50 8.86
C LEU A 147 7.60 7.00 10.28
N GLN A 148 6.77 7.38 11.27
CA GLN A 148 6.83 6.81 12.62
C GLN A 148 6.28 5.38 12.66
N ALA A 149 5.47 4.99 11.67
CA ALA A 149 4.87 3.66 11.61
C ALA A 149 5.92 2.55 11.75
N ARG A 150 5.61 1.56 12.57
CA ARG A 150 6.37 0.30 12.70
C ARG A 150 5.38 -0.83 12.73
N GLY A 151 5.79 -1.98 12.19
CA GLY A 151 4.99 -3.18 12.27
C GLY A 151 5.82 -4.43 12.08
N THR A 152 5.32 -5.52 12.62
CA THR A 152 5.88 -6.85 12.40
C THR A 152 4.78 -7.80 12.02
N VAL A 153 5.11 -8.79 11.18
CA VAL A 153 4.23 -9.91 10.88
C VAL A 153 4.92 -11.21 11.27
N GLU A 154 4.23 -11.98 12.09
CA GLU A 154 4.55 -13.36 12.37
C GLU A 154 3.71 -14.26 11.48
N VAL A 155 4.37 -15.13 10.72
CA VAL A 155 3.73 -16.10 9.84
C VAL A 155 4.02 -17.50 10.34
N SER A 156 2.98 -18.33 10.41
CA SER A 156 3.12 -19.74 10.75
C SER A 156 2.26 -20.63 9.87
N VAL A 157 2.66 -21.88 9.74
CA VAL A 157 1.89 -22.93 9.06
C VAL A 157 1.40 -23.93 10.11
N THR A 158 0.13 -24.29 10.03
CA THR A 158 -0.52 -25.27 10.93
C THR A 158 0.13 -26.64 10.79
N ASP A 159 0.01 -27.50 11.80
CA ASP A 159 0.65 -28.82 11.78
C ASP A 159 0.09 -29.77 10.72
N ASP A 160 -1.13 -29.51 10.24
CA ASP A 160 -1.72 -30.21 9.08
C ASP A 160 -1.29 -29.61 7.73
N GLU A 161 -0.49 -28.53 7.74
CA GLU A 161 0.00 -27.78 6.58
C GLU A 161 -1.09 -27.28 5.62
N ARG A 162 -2.34 -27.16 6.09
CA ARG A 162 -3.47 -26.68 5.28
C ARG A 162 -3.70 -25.19 5.39
N HIS A 163 -3.21 -24.58 6.46
CA HIS A 163 -3.49 -23.19 6.76
C HIS A 163 -2.21 -22.42 7.08
N GLY A 164 -2.19 -21.16 6.67
CA GLY A 164 -1.20 -20.19 7.15
C GLY A 164 -1.88 -19.19 8.06
N GLU A 165 -1.25 -18.93 9.21
CA GLU A 165 -1.66 -17.91 10.15
C GLU A 165 -0.71 -16.71 10.09
N PHE A 166 -1.29 -15.52 10.11
CA PHE A 166 -0.59 -14.25 10.11
C PHE A 166 -0.99 -13.47 11.35
N HIS A 167 -0.02 -13.04 12.15
CA HIS A 167 -0.24 -12.23 13.34
C HIS A 167 0.60 -10.96 13.26
N PHE A 168 -0.05 -9.81 13.33
CA PHE A 168 0.57 -8.51 13.21
C PHE A 168 0.49 -7.72 14.51
N GLU A 169 1.57 -7.00 14.77
CA GLU A 169 1.69 -6.00 15.84
C GLU A 169 2.16 -4.69 15.22
N PHE A 170 1.48 -3.58 15.55
CA PHE A 170 1.75 -2.26 14.98
C PHE A 170 1.89 -1.19 16.07
N SER A 171 2.70 -0.18 15.77
CA SER A 171 2.86 1.03 16.59
C SER A 171 3.20 2.25 15.73
N GLY A 172 2.88 3.44 16.21
CA GLY A 172 3.20 4.69 15.48
C GLY A 172 2.43 4.85 14.17
N LEU A 173 1.33 4.11 14.00
CA LEU A 173 0.38 4.33 12.91
C LEU A 173 -0.38 5.64 13.13
N ILE A 174 -1.12 6.11 12.12
CA ILE A 174 -2.01 7.26 12.29
C ILE A 174 -3.07 6.88 13.34
N PRO A 175 -3.25 7.65 14.43
CA PRO A 175 -4.22 7.34 15.47
C PRO A 175 -5.68 7.34 14.98
N ASP A 176 -6.55 6.62 15.69
CA ASP A 176 -8.01 6.58 15.48
C ASP A 176 -8.42 6.38 14.00
N SER A 177 -7.64 5.57 13.28
CA SER A 177 -7.70 5.47 11.83
C SER A 177 -7.99 4.05 11.36
N LEU A 178 -8.67 3.97 10.22
CA LEU A 178 -9.05 2.72 9.58
C LEU A 178 -7.93 2.21 8.68
N TYR A 179 -7.56 0.95 8.86
CA TYR A 179 -6.55 0.26 8.07
C TYR A 179 -7.06 -1.05 7.51
N THR A 180 -6.54 -1.44 6.36
CA THR A 180 -6.77 -2.75 5.75
C THR A 180 -5.45 -3.47 5.48
N VAL A 181 -5.44 -4.79 5.62
CA VAL A 181 -4.29 -5.65 5.31
C VAL A 181 -4.58 -6.47 4.05
N MET A 182 -3.72 -6.35 3.06
CA MET A 182 -3.85 -7.04 1.78
C MET A 182 -2.66 -7.98 1.57
N SER A 183 -2.92 -9.08 0.84
CA SER A 183 -1.90 -9.99 0.36
C SER A 183 -1.56 -9.66 -1.10
N LEU A 184 -0.26 -9.62 -1.40
CA LEU A 184 0.23 -9.68 -2.76
C LEU A 184 0.54 -11.13 -3.12
N ARG A 185 -0.03 -11.62 -4.21
CA ARG A 185 0.22 -12.96 -4.74
C ARG A 185 1.08 -12.91 -6.00
N SER A 186 1.70 -14.04 -6.35
CA SER A 186 2.57 -14.15 -7.52
C SER A 186 1.87 -13.73 -8.83
N GLY A 187 0.58 -14.05 -8.98
CA GLY A 187 -0.22 -13.67 -10.15
C GLY A 187 -0.47 -12.17 -10.27
N ASP A 188 -0.45 -11.41 -9.16
CA ASP A 188 -0.70 -9.96 -9.17
C ASP A 188 0.40 -9.18 -9.90
N LEU A 189 1.57 -9.80 -10.06
CA LEU A 189 2.72 -9.24 -10.78
C LEU A 189 2.81 -9.72 -12.23
N ASN A 190 1.87 -10.54 -12.72
CA ASN A 190 1.90 -11.04 -14.10
C ASN A 190 1.45 -9.94 -15.09
N PRO A 191 2.33 -9.43 -15.97
CA PRO A 191 1.96 -8.38 -16.91
C PRO A 191 0.99 -8.85 -18.00
N THR A 192 0.92 -10.16 -18.28
CA THR A 192 0.07 -10.72 -19.34
C THR A 192 -1.33 -11.09 -18.86
N SER A 193 -1.52 -11.25 -17.55
CA SER A 193 -2.79 -11.56 -16.92
C SER A 193 -2.79 -11.05 -15.48
N PRO A 194 -2.82 -9.72 -15.28
CA PRO A 194 -2.73 -9.16 -13.94
C PRO A 194 -3.97 -9.49 -13.14
N THR A 195 -3.75 -9.97 -11.92
CA THR A 195 -4.79 -10.05 -10.89
C THR A 195 -4.66 -8.89 -9.90
N ARG A 196 -5.73 -8.68 -9.13
CA ARG A 196 -5.75 -7.66 -8.08
C ARG A 196 -5.29 -8.24 -6.74
N PRO A 197 -4.50 -7.49 -5.95
CA PRO A 197 -4.21 -7.86 -4.58
C PRO A 197 -5.51 -8.15 -3.81
N GLY A 198 -5.50 -9.28 -3.09
CA GLY A 198 -6.65 -9.76 -2.34
C GLY A 198 -6.56 -9.40 -0.85
N PRO A 199 -7.69 -9.42 -0.12
CA PRO A 199 -7.69 -9.21 1.33
C PRO A 199 -6.90 -10.33 2.01
N LEU A 200 -6.08 -10.00 3.02
CA LEU A 200 -5.40 -11.00 3.82
C LEU A 200 -6.36 -11.56 4.87
N GLY A 201 -7.28 -12.44 4.46
CA GLY A 201 -8.39 -12.91 5.28
C GLY A 201 -9.56 -11.92 5.29
N VAL A 202 -10.75 -12.34 5.70
CA VAL A 202 -11.93 -11.46 5.81
C VAL A 202 -12.57 -11.67 7.19
N PRO A 203 -12.82 -10.59 7.97
CA PRO A 203 -12.56 -9.18 7.64
C PRO A 203 -11.05 -8.86 7.62
N ASN A 204 -10.64 -7.96 6.72
CA ASN A 204 -9.24 -7.56 6.51
C ASN A 204 -8.86 -6.23 7.18
N VAL A 205 -9.60 -5.83 8.22
CA VAL A 205 -9.63 -4.44 8.69
C VAL A 205 -9.30 -4.35 10.18
N PHE A 206 -8.66 -3.25 10.58
CA PHE A 206 -8.50 -2.87 11.98
C PHE A 206 -8.57 -1.35 12.14
N ILE A 207 -8.81 -0.90 13.37
CA ILE A 207 -8.75 0.52 13.74
C ILE A 207 -7.63 0.69 14.75
N THR A 208 -6.81 1.74 14.57
CA THR A 208 -5.74 2.06 15.50
C THR A 208 -6.28 2.69 16.78
N ALA A 209 -5.61 2.39 17.90
CA ALA A 209 -5.86 3.07 19.16
C ALA A 209 -5.40 4.55 19.10
N PRO A 210 -5.78 5.38 20.09
CA PRO A 210 -5.37 6.79 20.15
C PRO A 210 -3.86 7.03 20.21
N ASP A 211 -3.06 6.02 20.58
CA ASP A 211 -1.60 6.07 20.58
C ASP A 211 -0.96 5.51 19.30
N GLY A 212 -1.78 5.17 18.29
CA GLY A 212 -1.32 4.59 17.02
C GLY A 212 -0.92 3.12 17.09
N THR A 213 -1.30 2.40 18.15
CA THR A 213 -1.10 0.94 18.26
C THR A 213 -2.26 0.14 17.68
N ALA A 214 -1.98 -1.07 17.18
CA ALA A 214 -2.99 -2.02 16.73
C ALA A 214 -2.43 -3.45 16.64
N THR A 215 -3.34 -4.42 16.58
CA THR A 215 -3.03 -5.82 16.26
C THR A 215 -3.99 -6.33 15.20
N TYR A 216 -3.53 -7.21 14.31
CA TYR A 216 -4.37 -7.88 13.31
C TYR A 216 -4.00 -9.37 13.20
N ARG A 217 -4.99 -10.23 12.97
CA ARG A 217 -4.75 -11.67 12.74
C ARG A 217 -5.61 -12.18 11.60
N ALA A 218 -5.02 -13.06 10.79
CA ALA A 218 -5.73 -13.78 9.74
C ALA A 218 -5.28 -15.24 9.67
N THR A 219 -6.20 -16.13 9.34
CA THR A 219 -5.91 -17.53 8.97
C THR A 219 -6.45 -17.75 7.57
N LEU A 220 -5.58 -18.18 6.64
CA LEU A 220 -5.94 -18.42 5.25
C LEU A 220 -5.81 -19.92 4.93
N PRO A 221 -6.72 -20.47 4.13
CA PRO A 221 -6.55 -21.81 3.56
C PRO A 221 -5.52 -21.74 2.43
N ASN A 222 -4.57 -22.68 2.44
CA ASN A 222 -3.54 -22.88 1.42
C ASN A 222 -2.89 -21.58 0.86
N PRO A 223 -2.31 -20.69 1.69
CA PRO A 223 -1.70 -19.44 1.23
C PRO A 223 -0.35 -19.62 0.50
N PHE A 224 0.31 -20.76 0.67
CA PHE A 224 1.65 -21.05 0.15
C PHE A 224 1.69 -22.37 -0.66
N PRO A 225 0.86 -22.53 -1.70
CA PRO A 225 0.90 -23.72 -2.55
C PRO A 225 2.27 -23.89 -3.19
N ASP A 226 2.64 -25.15 -3.50
CA ASP A 226 3.83 -25.46 -4.29
C ASP A 226 3.79 -24.71 -5.64
N PRO A 227 4.78 -23.86 -5.96
CA PRO A 227 4.78 -23.05 -7.18
C PRO A 227 4.90 -23.87 -8.47
N THR A 228 5.23 -25.17 -8.39
CA THR A 228 5.27 -26.08 -9.54
C THR A 228 3.89 -26.60 -9.94
N LEU A 229 2.87 -26.45 -9.09
CA LEU A 229 1.51 -26.90 -9.38
C LEU A 229 0.85 -25.98 -10.42
N PRO A 230 -0.02 -26.55 -11.29
CA PRO A 230 -0.90 -25.74 -12.13
C PRO A 230 -1.71 -24.75 -11.29
N ASP A 231 -1.85 -23.52 -11.78
CA ASP A 231 -2.62 -22.44 -11.14
C ASP A 231 -2.15 -22.02 -9.73
N ALA A 232 -0.94 -22.41 -9.32
CA ALA A 232 -0.36 -22.01 -8.04
C ALA A 232 -0.23 -20.47 -7.96
N ASN A 233 -0.92 -19.88 -6.97
CA ASN A 233 -0.91 -18.43 -6.75
C ASN A 233 -0.60 -18.12 -5.28
N ARG A 234 0.66 -18.28 -4.90
CA ARG A 234 1.10 -18.12 -3.51
C ARG A 234 1.15 -16.65 -3.09
N ILE A 235 0.93 -16.40 -1.81
CA ILE A 235 1.22 -15.10 -1.21
C ILE A 235 2.74 -14.92 -1.17
N ILE A 236 3.21 -13.78 -1.66
CA ILE A 236 4.64 -13.42 -1.73
C ILE A 236 4.98 -12.22 -0.86
N SER A 237 3.99 -11.39 -0.52
CA SER A 237 4.16 -10.21 0.33
C SER A 237 2.82 -9.80 0.96
N VAL A 238 2.89 -8.89 1.92
CA VAL A 238 1.73 -8.25 2.57
C VAL A 238 1.92 -6.74 2.59
N VAL A 239 0.81 -6.01 2.54
CA VAL A 239 0.78 -4.55 2.63
C VAL A 239 -0.32 -4.10 3.59
N VAL A 240 -0.01 -3.09 4.39
CA VAL A 240 -0.94 -2.42 5.30
C VAL A 240 -1.26 -1.06 4.72
N LEU A 241 -2.54 -0.83 4.44
CA LEU A 241 -3.06 0.33 3.75
C LEU A 241 -3.90 1.16 4.71
N TRP A 242 -3.66 2.46 4.76
CA TRP A 242 -4.51 3.43 5.44
C TRP A 242 -5.66 3.85 4.50
N GLN A 243 -6.88 3.95 5.04
CA GLN A 243 -8.10 4.27 4.30
C GLN A 243 -8.46 5.76 4.47
N SER A 244 -8.18 6.59 3.47
CA SER A 244 -8.31 8.06 3.62
C SER A 244 -9.75 8.56 3.70
N TYR A 245 -10.66 7.83 3.04
CA TYR A 245 -12.09 8.07 3.11
C TYR A 245 -12.73 7.48 4.38
N GLN A 246 -11.95 6.84 5.26
CA GLN A 246 -12.42 6.14 6.46
C GLN A 246 -13.50 5.10 6.15
N GLN A 247 -13.35 4.40 5.02
CA GLN A 247 -14.26 3.37 4.55
C GLN A 247 -13.53 2.05 4.28
N ASN A 248 -14.25 0.94 4.36
CA ASN A 248 -13.77 -0.37 3.95
C ASN A 248 -14.65 -0.90 2.82
N TYR A 249 -14.02 -1.59 1.88
CA TYR A 249 -14.66 -2.10 0.66
C TYR A 249 -14.76 -3.63 0.66
N GLY A 250 -14.74 -4.26 1.84
CA GLY A 250 -14.78 -5.71 2.00
C GLY A 250 -13.59 -6.39 1.30
N GLY A 251 -13.90 -7.22 0.29
CA GLY A 251 -12.88 -7.93 -0.48
C GLY A 251 -12.19 -7.11 -1.57
N ALA A 252 -12.62 -5.87 -1.82
CA ALA A 252 -11.93 -4.95 -2.70
C ALA A 252 -10.92 -4.10 -1.91
N ILE A 253 -9.83 -3.71 -2.58
CA ILE A 253 -8.78 -2.90 -1.96
C ILE A 253 -9.23 -1.44 -1.77
N GLY A 254 -9.95 -0.89 -2.73
CA GLY A 254 -10.39 0.51 -2.83
C GLY A 254 -11.35 0.65 -4.02
N HIS A 255 -12.05 1.78 -4.11
CA HIS A 255 -12.87 2.12 -5.28
C HIS A 255 -12.04 2.69 -6.42
N PHE A 256 -11.11 3.59 -6.11
CA PHE A 256 -10.53 4.49 -7.12
C PHE A 256 -9.08 4.22 -7.48
N GLY A 257 -8.41 3.33 -6.75
CA GLY A 257 -7.04 2.91 -7.04
C GLY A 257 -6.03 3.37 -5.98
N LEU A 258 -4.81 2.89 -6.15
CA LEU A 258 -3.67 3.12 -5.25
C LEU A 258 -3.36 4.62 -5.20
N GLY A 259 -3.49 5.21 -4.01
CA GLY A 259 -3.30 6.64 -3.77
C GLY A 259 -4.53 7.51 -3.88
N ALA A 260 -5.66 6.99 -4.37
CA ALA A 260 -6.89 7.76 -4.43
C ALA A 260 -7.61 7.76 -3.08
N ASP A 261 -8.06 6.59 -2.63
CA ASP A 261 -8.81 6.38 -1.38
C ASP A 261 -8.07 5.47 -0.38
N ILE A 262 -6.94 4.92 -0.81
CA ILE A 262 -6.09 3.99 -0.07
C ILE A 262 -4.62 4.36 -0.23
N HIS A 263 -3.85 4.14 0.84
CA HIS A 263 -2.45 4.56 0.90
C HIS A 263 -1.59 3.52 1.63
N ALA A 264 -0.63 2.92 0.94
CA ALA A 264 0.33 1.99 1.51
C ALA A 264 1.23 2.68 2.52
N GLN A 265 1.18 2.22 3.78
CA GLN A 265 2.01 2.76 4.87
C GLN A 265 3.11 1.78 5.31
N LEU A 266 2.82 0.48 5.35
CA LEU A 266 3.78 -0.56 5.72
C LEU A 266 3.73 -1.71 4.71
N LYS A 267 4.88 -2.24 4.29
CA LYS A 267 4.96 -3.44 3.43
C LYS A 267 6.21 -4.27 3.67
N LEU A 268 6.21 -5.51 3.18
CA LEU A 268 7.45 -6.24 2.92
C LEU A 268 7.99 -5.81 1.54
N PRO A 269 9.19 -5.19 1.48
CA PRO A 269 9.68 -4.57 0.25
C PRO A 269 10.08 -5.58 -0.83
N THR A 270 10.42 -6.81 -0.43
CA THR A 270 10.81 -7.90 -1.32
C THR A 270 9.95 -9.14 -1.04
N PRO A 271 9.73 -10.01 -2.06
CA PRO A 271 9.13 -11.32 -1.83
C PRO A 271 9.81 -12.08 -0.68
N THR A 272 9.04 -12.70 0.22
CA THR A 272 9.58 -13.12 1.53
C THR A 272 9.18 -14.51 2.03
N PHE A 273 8.17 -15.16 1.44
CA PHE A 273 7.56 -16.38 2.00
C PHE A 273 7.95 -17.66 1.27
N ASP A 274 9.05 -17.67 0.52
CA ASP A 274 9.42 -18.77 -0.38
C ASP A 274 9.64 -20.11 0.35
N ASP A 275 10.08 -20.06 1.63
CA ASP A 275 10.35 -21.24 2.48
C ASP A 275 9.10 -21.85 3.12
N LEU A 276 7.94 -21.21 3.01
CA LEU A 276 6.67 -21.70 3.56
C LEU A 276 5.92 -22.53 2.52
N HIS A 277 5.24 -23.59 2.95
CA HIS A 277 4.48 -24.46 2.08
C HIS A 277 3.15 -24.85 2.74
N THR A 278 2.09 -24.91 1.94
CA THR A 278 0.78 -25.43 2.34
C THR A 278 0.18 -26.29 1.23
N HIS A 279 -0.79 -27.12 1.58
CA HIS A 279 -1.54 -27.95 0.65
C HIS A 279 -3.06 -27.85 0.90
N ALA A 280 -3.87 -28.25 -0.09
CA ALA A 280 -5.34 -28.20 -0.02
C ALA A 280 -5.93 -29.45 0.69
#